data_AF-A0A392MAH4-F1
#
_entry.id   AF-A0A392MAH4-F1
#
_cell.length_a   1.000
_cell.length_b   1.000
_cell.length_c   1.000
_cell.angle_alpha   90.00
_cell.angle_beta   90.00
_cell.angle_gamma   90.00
#
_symmetry.space_group_name_H-M   'P 1'
#
loop_
_entity.id
_entity.type
_entity.pdbx_description
1 polymer ?
#
loop_
_entity_poly.entity_id
_entity_poly.type
_entity_poly.pdbx_seq_one_letter_code
_entity_poly.pdbx_strand_id
1 'polypeptide(L)'
;VAERVGAVVYVAFSGVEMAGVKTHDVLALLESTNTKLLVITAIGGATASLCTLWLLSYLQDNCIHVVSNHDIIPRLLFAPITPLTSQLNILFPFWRFSITSPEFGKLAVEVSDKEKAKLFTAVLDYLEAATHNGEASGSILFHPFGNYFFVSEEGAVCMDSPFIIITMMRLLLSTSSPSGSIEDHLKYGEYVNRLSLEMLNQKNSLMSNIPNSSYEAALELAIQSSCLVDKESAVIPAKECLKLARRMGPSPALNAASLANSLSKVVPYTNQIKWYKSWCDEQDDKKGYYDSFKTEGACKRDMKVNITCYKLARFWNNVIDMLEKNELPHDFDQRANWVNASQFYKLLSEPLDIAEYYRSGMHRING
;
A
#
# COMPACT_ATOMS: atom_id res chain seq x y z
N VAL A 1 12.01 25.28 3.34
CA VAL A 1 12.46 23.86 3.29
C VAL A 1 11.36 23.06 2.62
N ALA A 2 11.16 23.34 1.33
CA ALA A 2 10.05 22.85 0.53
C ALA A 2 10.67 22.34 -0.77
N GLU A 3 11.10 21.09 -0.78
CA GLU A 3 11.57 20.44 -1.99
C GLU A 3 11.40 18.92 -1.82
N ARG A 4 10.70 18.32 -2.78
CA ARG A 4 10.46 16.87 -2.98
C ARG A 4 9.45 16.23 -2.02
N VAL A 5 8.17 16.52 -2.27
CA VAL A 5 7.11 15.56 -1.94
C VAL A 5 6.72 14.91 -3.27
N GLY A 6 6.92 13.59 -3.35
CA GLY A 6 6.59 12.76 -4.52
C GLY A 6 5.09 12.77 -4.83
N ALA A 7 4.71 12.18 -5.95
CA ALA A 7 3.32 12.13 -6.40
C ALA A 7 2.44 11.40 -5.36
N VAL A 8 1.52 12.12 -4.72
CA VAL A 8 0.52 11.56 -3.81
C VAL A 8 -0.83 11.54 -4.53
N VAL A 9 -1.43 10.36 -4.72
CA VAL A 9 -2.74 10.21 -5.35
C VAL A 9 -3.79 9.94 -4.27
N TYR A 10 -4.76 10.84 -4.15
CA TYR A 10 -5.88 10.73 -3.22
C TYR A 10 -7.07 10.07 -3.91
N VAL A 11 -7.43 8.86 -3.50
CA VAL A 11 -8.70 8.21 -3.85
C VAL A 11 -9.71 8.54 -2.74
N ALA A 12 -10.44 9.64 -2.90
CA ALA A 12 -11.56 9.97 -2.04
C ALA A 12 -12.87 9.41 -2.63
N PHE A 13 -13.60 8.59 -1.87
CA PHE A 13 -14.97 8.22 -2.18
C PHE A 13 -15.91 9.37 -1.79
N SER A 14 -15.84 10.50 -2.49
CA SER A 14 -16.67 11.68 -2.21
C SER A 14 -17.40 12.11 -3.48
N GLY A 15 -18.72 12.05 -3.50
CA GLY A 15 -19.52 12.51 -4.64
C GLY A 15 -19.40 14.02 -4.85
N VAL A 16 -18.56 14.44 -5.79
CA VAL A 16 -18.65 15.75 -6.43
C VAL A 16 -18.54 15.54 -7.93
N GLU A 17 -19.59 15.90 -8.65
CA GLU A 17 -19.65 15.87 -10.10
C GLU A 17 -18.70 16.94 -10.67
N MET A 18 -17.54 16.53 -11.17
CA MET A 18 -16.79 17.35 -12.13
C MET A 18 -17.36 17.05 -13.51
N ALA A 19 -18.19 17.97 -13.99
CA ALA A 19 -18.74 17.92 -15.34
C ALA A 19 -17.61 17.77 -16.38
N GLY A 20 -17.63 16.65 -17.10
CA GLY A 20 -17.00 16.50 -18.42
C GLY A 20 -15.47 16.54 -18.46
N VAL A 21 -14.81 15.42 -18.16
CA VAL A 21 -13.42 15.18 -18.59
C VAL A 21 -13.44 13.93 -19.47
N LYS A 22 -13.22 14.09 -20.78
CA LYS A 22 -13.09 12.96 -21.70
C LYS A 22 -11.73 12.28 -21.48
N THR A 23 -11.59 11.01 -21.82
CA THR A 23 -10.32 10.25 -21.68
C THR A 23 -9.11 10.94 -22.33
N HIS A 24 -9.32 11.74 -23.37
CA HIS A 24 -8.28 12.56 -24.02
C HIS A 24 -7.81 13.73 -23.13
N ASP A 25 -8.70 14.31 -22.32
CA ASP A 25 -8.40 15.45 -21.45
C ASP A 25 -7.52 15.02 -20.26
N VAL A 26 -7.69 13.78 -19.81
CA VAL A 26 -6.85 13.14 -18.77
C VAL A 26 -5.41 12.97 -19.25
N LEU A 27 -5.19 12.62 -20.52
CA LEU A 27 -3.85 12.49 -21.11
C LEU A 27 -3.13 13.85 -21.20
N ALA A 28 -3.83 14.90 -21.62
CA ALA A 28 -3.26 16.26 -21.68
C ALA A 28 -2.91 16.81 -20.28
N LEU A 29 -3.75 16.53 -19.28
CA LEU A 29 -3.46 16.82 -17.87
C LEU A 29 -2.25 16.04 -17.34
N LEU A 30 -2.03 14.80 -17.80
CA LEU A 30 -0.87 13.94 -17.48
C LEU A 30 0.44 14.36 -18.15
N GLU A 31 0.43 15.32 -19.07
CA GLU A 31 1.65 15.88 -19.69
C GLU A 31 2.10 17.25 -19.10
N SER A 32 1.22 18.06 -18.49
CA SER A 32 1.60 19.38 -17.95
C SER A 32 1.91 19.42 -16.44
N THR A 33 3.20 19.58 -16.07
CA THR A 33 3.76 19.99 -14.74
C THR A 33 3.59 19.07 -13.51
N ASN A 34 4.42 19.35 -12.49
CA ASN A 34 5.14 18.43 -11.59
C ASN A 34 4.39 17.79 -10.39
N THR A 35 3.06 17.86 -10.32
CA THR A 35 2.27 17.16 -9.28
C THR A 35 0.83 17.02 -9.77
N LYS A 36 0.32 15.79 -9.85
CA LYS A 36 -1.01 15.51 -10.42
C LYS A 36 -1.84 14.76 -9.40
N LEU A 37 -2.87 15.47 -8.92
CA LEU A 37 -3.90 14.97 -8.03
C LEU A 37 -5.03 14.42 -8.91
N LEU A 38 -5.32 13.13 -8.81
CA LEU A 38 -6.48 12.52 -9.46
C LEU A 38 -7.42 11.97 -8.39
N VAL A 39 -8.57 12.61 -8.23
CA VAL A 39 -9.65 12.16 -7.34
C VAL A 39 -10.65 11.35 -8.16
N ILE A 40 -10.77 10.05 -7.89
CA ILE A 40 -11.75 9.19 -8.55
C ILE A 40 -12.91 8.93 -7.59
N THR A 41 -14.08 9.42 -7.97
CA THR A 41 -15.34 9.30 -7.21
C THR A 41 -16.22 8.31 -7.96
N ALA A 42 -16.19 7.03 -7.58
CA ALA A 42 -16.85 5.99 -8.37
C ALA A 42 -18.18 5.53 -7.74
N ILE A 43 -19.30 5.95 -8.34
CA ILE A 43 -20.53 5.15 -8.41
C ILE A 43 -20.77 4.66 -9.87
N GLY A 44 -19.88 5.00 -10.82
CA GLY A 44 -20.10 4.83 -12.25
C GLY A 44 -19.33 3.67 -12.92
N GLY A 45 -19.88 2.47 -12.87
CA GLY A 45 -19.71 1.40 -13.88
C GLY A 45 -18.29 0.92 -14.23
N ALA A 46 -18.24 -0.04 -15.17
CA ALA A 46 -17.01 -0.70 -15.63
C ALA A 46 -15.92 0.25 -16.16
N THR A 47 -16.27 1.47 -16.57
CA THR A 47 -15.34 2.50 -17.04
C THR A 47 -14.56 3.17 -15.91
N ALA A 48 -15.17 3.43 -14.74
CA ALA A 48 -14.42 3.89 -13.59
C ALA A 48 -13.49 2.77 -13.09
N SER A 49 -13.96 1.51 -13.10
CA SER A 49 -13.12 0.37 -12.73
C SER A 49 -11.97 0.10 -13.70
N LEU A 50 -12.15 0.27 -15.01
CA LEU A 50 -11.08 0.12 -16.02
C LEU A 50 -10.12 1.31 -16.02
N CYS A 51 -10.59 2.55 -15.86
CA CYS A 51 -9.70 3.70 -15.66
C CYS A 51 -8.89 3.53 -14.36
N THR A 52 -9.54 3.12 -13.27
CA THR A 52 -8.86 2.80 -12.02
C THR A 52 -7.88 1.65 -12.22
N LEU A 53 -8.23 0.51 -12.83
CA LEU A 53 -7.29 -0.59 -13.10
C LEU A 53 -6.12 -0.20 -14.01
N TRP A 54 -6.37 0.61 -15.05
CA TRP A 54 -5.33 1.13 -15.94
C TRP A 54 -4.41 2.10 -15.20
N LEU A 55 -4.94 2.99 -14.38
CA LEU A 55 -4.18 3.89 -13.52
C LEU A 55 -3.46 3.15 -12.38
N LEU A 56 -4.08 2.13 -11.79
CA LEU A 56 -3.52 1.25 -10.77
C LEU A 56 -2.36 0.43 -11.31
N SER A 57 -2.43 -0.03 -12.57
CA SER A 57 -1.30 -0.69 -13.24
C SER A 57 -0.09 0.24 -13.42
N TYR A 58 -0.30 1.56 -13.34
CA TYR A 58 0.72 2.60 -13.47
C TYR A 58 1.11 3.23 -12.11
N LEU A 59 0.28 3.07 -11.06
CA LEU A 59 0.35 3.82 -9.79
C LEU A 59 0.21 2.93 -8.54
N GLN A 60 0.50 1.64 -8.67
CA GLN A 60 0.30 0.61 -7.63
C GLN A 60 0.84 1.02 -6.24
N ASP A 61 1.85 1.89 -6.21
CA ASP A 61 2.59 2.25 -5.00
C ASP A 61 2.15 3.55 -4.31
N ASN A 62 1.21 4.32 -4.88
CA ASN A 62 0.82 5.65 -4.36
C ASN A 62 -0.69 5.85 -4.16
N CYS A 63 -1.44 4.77 -3.92
CA CYS A 63 -2.89 4.84 -3.68
C CYS A 63 -3.21 5.11 -2.20
N ILE A 64 -3.98 6.17 -1.95
CA ILE A 64 -4.54 6.49 -0.63
C ILE A 64 -6.06 6.43 -0.71
N HIS A 65 -6.68 5.53 0.03
CA HIS A 65 -8.13 5.39 0.15
C HIS A 65 -8.63 6.17 1.36
N VAL A 66 -9.42 7.23 1.15
CA VAL A 66 -10.11 7.92 2.24
C VAL A 66 -11.45 7.24 2.47
N VAL A 67 -11.65 6.74 3.68
CA VAL A 67 -12.80 5.91 4.03
C VAL A 67 -13.39 6.42 5.34
N SER A 68 -14.65 6.82 5.33
CA SER A 68 -15.31 7.19 6.58
C SER A 68 -15.51 5.97 7.48
N ASN A 69 -15.47 6.17 8.80
CA ASN A 69 -15.56 5.09 9.78
C ASN A 69 -16.81 4.22 9.60
N HIS A 70 -17.96 4.83 9.30
CA HIS A 70 -19.23 4.12 9.26
C HIS A 70 -19.76 3.87 7.83
N ASP A 71 -19.14 4.42 6.79
CA ASP A 71 -19.61 4.31 5.41
C ASP A 71 -19.70 2.85 4.91
N ILE A 72 -20.89 2.38 4.56
CA ILE A 72 -21.08 1.00 4.10
C ILE A 72 -20.48 0.71 2.72
N ILE A 73 -20.26 1.71 1.86
CA ILE A 73 -19.90 1.52 0.45
C ILE A 73 -18.56 0.79 0.25
N PRO A 74 -17.42 1.23 0.85
CA PRO A 74 -16.15 0.53 0.69
C PRO A 74 -16.17 -0.90 1.23
N ARG A 75 -17.09 -1.20 2.16
CA ARG A 75 -17.24 -2.51 2.78
C ARG A 75 -18.04 -3.49 1.91
N LEU A 76 -18.85 -3.00 0.96
CA LEU A 76 -19.57 -3.86 0.01
C LEU A 76 -18.65 -4.71 -0.86
N LEU A 77 -17.40 -4.29 -1.07
CA LEU A 77 -16.41 -5.04 -1.85
C LEU A 77 -16.09 -6.42 -1.26
N PHE A 78 -16.34 -6.60 0.04
CA PHE A 78 -16.14 -7.88 0.73
C PHE A 78 -17.38 -8.80 0.64
N ALA A 79 -18.50 -8.29 0.14
CA ALA A 79 -19.75 -9.04 -0.01
C ALA A 79 -20.01 -9.38 -1.48
N PRO A 80 -20.51 -10.59 -1.81
CA PRO A 80 -21.05 -10.86 -3.12
C PRO A 80 -22.23 -9.92 -3.41
N ILE A 81 -22.27 -9.33 -4.61
CA ILE A 81 -23.27 -8.32 -4.99
C ILE A 81 -24.64 -8.97 -5.29
N THR A 82 -24.65 -10.22 -5.78
CA THR A 82 -25.87 -10.90 -6.22
C THR A 82 -26.96 -10.98 -5.13
N PRO A 83 -26.67 -11.38 -3.88
CA PRO A 83 -27.67 -11.41 -2.81
C PRO A 83 -28.14 -10.02 -2.34
N LEU A 84 -27.39 -8.97 -2.67
CA LEU A 84 -27.62 -7.59 -2.22
C LEU A 84 -28.25 -6.70 -3.30
N THR A 85 -28.49 -7.25 -4.50
CA THR A 85 -28.87 -6.48 -5.69
C THR A 85 -30.16 -5.68 -5.49
N SER A 86 -31.16 -6.23 -4.79
CA SER A 86 -32.40 -5.50 -4.50
C SER A 86 -32.18 -4.23 -3.67
N GLN A 87 -31.37 -4.32 -2.62
CA GLN A 87 -31.07 -3.22 -1.72
C GLN A 87 -30.22 -2.16 -2.44
N LEU A 88 -29.24 -2.61 -3.23
CA LEU A 88 -28.35 -1.72 -3.99
C LEU A 88 -29.11 -0.93 -5.07
N ASN A 89 -30.08 -1.56 -5.74
CA ASN A 89 -30.92 -0.88 -6.73
C ASN A 89 -31.75 0.27 -6.13
N ILE A 90 -32.04 0.22 -4.83
CA ILE A 90 -32.78 1.27 -4.11
C ILE A 90 -31.80 2.35 -3.62
N LEU A 91 -30.64 1.94 -3.09
CA LEU A 91 -29.68 2.85 -2.46
C LEU A 91 -28.84 3.65 -3.47
N PHE A 92 -28.49 3.09 -4.63
CA PHE A 92 -27.72 3.83 -5.63
C PHE A 92 -28.45 5.09 -6.14
N PRO A 93 -29.75 5.04 -6.48
CA PRO A 93 -30.52 6.24 -6.74
C PRO A 93 -30.53 7.21 -5.55
N PHE A 94 -30.74 6.72 -4.32
CA PHE A 94 -30.74 7.56 -3.12
C PHE A 94 -29.43 8.36 -2.97
N TRP A 95 -28.27 7.71 -3.05
CA TRP A 95 -26.99 8.40 -2.97
C TRP A 95 -26.80 9.36 -4.13
N ARG A 96 -27.11 8.93 -5.36
CA ARG A 96 -27.02 9.79 -6.55
C ARG A 96 -27.84 11.07 -6.36
N PHE A 97 -29.11 10.96 -5.98
CA PHE A 97 -29.98 12.12 -5.78
C PHE A 97 -29.54 12.99 -4.60
N SER A 98 -29.11 12.39 -3.49
CA SER A 98 -28.62 13.12 -2.33
C SER A 98 -27.36 13.94 -2.64
N ILE A 99 -26.51 13.43 -3.54
CA ILE A 99 -25.29 14.11 -3.99
C ILE A 99 -25.61 15.20 -5.03
N THR A 100 -26.42 14.90 -6.05
CA THR A 100 -26.67 15.85 -7.16
C THR A 100 -27.72 16.90 -6.83
N SER A 101 -28.61 16.63 -5.87
CA SER A 101 -29.74 17.49 -5.54
C SER A 101 -30.09 17.38 -4.05
N PRO A 102 -29.27 17.98 -3.16
CA PRO A 102 -29.43 17.84 -1.70
C PRO A 102 -30.82 18.22 -1.19
N GLU A 103 -31.45 19.22 -1.81
CA GLU A 103 -32.81 19.70 -1.48
C GLU A 103 -33.90 18.63 -1.72
N PHE A 104 -33.66 17.68 -2.62
CA PHE A 104 -34.58 16.61 -2.99
C PHE A 104 -34.11 15.21 -2.52
N GLY A 105 -32.90 15.09 -1.98
CA GLY A 105 -32.32 13.82 -1.53
C GLY A 105 -33.16 13.08 -0.49
N LYS A 106 -33.77 13.82 0.45
CA LYS A 106 -34.70 13.26 1.45
C LYS A 106 -36.06 12.84 0.88
N LEU A 107 -36.43 13.33 -0.30
CA LEU A 107 -37.68 12.97 -0.98
C LEU A 107 -37.50 11.77 -1.94
N ALA A 108 -36.26 11.49 -2.35
CA ALA A 108 -35.94 10.44 -3.31
C ALA A 108 -35.73 9.11 -2.58
N VAL A 109 -36.78 8.26 -2.63
CA VAL A 109 -36.75 6.84 -2.26
C VAL A 109 -36.60 6.59 -0.75
N GLU A 110 -37.73 6.41 -0.06
CA GLU A 110 -37.74 5.84 1.30
C GLU A 110 -37.28 4.38 1.24
N VAL A 111 -35.99 4.14 1.46
CA VAL A 111 -35.49 2.78 1.70
C VAL A 111 -36.05 2.32 3.04
N SER A 112 -36.72 1.17 3.06
CA SER A 112 -37.29 0.67 4.31
C SER A 112 -36.18 0.33 5.32
N ASP A 113 -36.40 0.62 6.60
CA ASP A 113 -35.41 0.31 7.64
C ASP A 113 -35.07 -1.19 7.69
N LYS A 114 -36.03 -2.04 7.29
CA LYS A 114 -35.83 -3.48 7.12
C LYS A 114 -34.79 -3.80 6.04
N GLU A 115 -34.80 -3.09 4.91
CA GLU A 115 -33.81 -3.29 3.83
C GLU A 115 -32.44 -2.76 4.22
N LYS A 116 -32.39 -1.60 4.89
CA LYS A 116 -31.14 -1.05 5.44
C LYS A 116 -30.50 -2.02 6.43
N ALA A 117 -31.29 -2.54 7.37
CA ALA A 117 -30.82 -3.51 8.37
C ALA A 117 -30.32 -4.81 7.71
N LYS A 118 -31.06 -5.35 6.73
CA LYS A 118 -30.63 -6.54 5.99
C LYS A 118 -29.27 -6.34 5.29
N LEU A 119 -29.09 -5.20 4.61
CA LEU A 119 -27.83 -4.90 3.94
C LEU A 119 -26.70 -4.77 4.97
N PHE A 120 -26.93 -3.99 6.02
CA PHE A 120 -25.96 -3.73 7.09
C PHE A 120 -25.48 -5.02 7.75
N THR A 121 -26.41 -5.88 8.18
CA THR A 121 -26.09 -7.18 8.78
C THR A 121 -25.33 -8.07 7.82
N ALA A 122 -25.78 -8.18 6.56
CA ALA A 122 -25.08 -9.01 5.57
C ALA A 122 -23.63 -8.56 5.35
N VAL A 123 -23.39 -7.24 5.21
CA VAL A 123 -22.02 -6.70 5.03
C VAL A 123 -21.15 -6.97 6.25
N LEU A 124 -21.69 -6.82 7.46
CA LEU A 124 -20.96 -7.15 8.69
C LEU A 124 -20.61 -8.65 8.75
N ASP A 125 -21.54 -9.55 8.40
CA ASP A 125 -21.29 -10.99 8.40
C ASP A 125 -20.18 -11.38 7.41
N TYR A 126 -20.14 -10.74 6.23
CA TYR A 126 -19.05 -10.96 5.26
C TYR A 126 -17.71 -10.42 5.74
N LEU A 127 -17.68 -9.26 6.40
CA LEU A 127 -16.47 -8.73 7.02
C LEU A 127 -15.98 -9.60 8.17
N GLU A 128 -16.89 -10.10 9.00
CA GLU A 128 -16.59 -11.05 10.08
C GLU A 128 -15.89 -12.27 9.49
N ALA A 129 -16.49 -12.90 8.48
CA ALA A 129 -15.88 -14.04 7.78
C ALA A 129 -14.50 -13.70 7.20
N ALA A 130 -14.34 -12.49 6.64
CA ALA A 130 -13.07 -12.06 6.06
C ALA A 130 -11.94 -11.88 7.09
N THR A 131 -12.27 -11.59 8.36
CA THR A 131 -11.26 -11.42 9.43
C THR A 131 -10.74 -12.73 10.02
N HIS A 132 -11.45 -13.86 9.82
CA HIS A 132 -11.14 -15.16 10.45
C HIS A 132 -10.30 -16.11 9.57
N ASN A 133 -9.70 -15.64 8.47
CA ASN A 133 -9.02 -16.51 7.50
C ASN A 133 -7.64 -17.02 7.96
N GLY A 134 -7.68 -18.09 8.76
CA GLY A 134 -6.70 -19.18 8.76
C GLY A 134 -7.20 -20.43 8.01
N GLU A 135 -8.51 -20.60 7.80
CA GLU A 135 -9.05 -21.77 7.10
C GLU A 135 -10.25 -21.42 6.22
N ALA A 136 -10.19 -21.90 4.98
CA ALA A 136 -11.13 -21.74 3.88
C ALA A 136 -12.62 -21.72 4.28
N SER A 137 -13.25 -20.55 4.21
CA SER A 137 -14.69 -20.45 3.98
C SER A 137 -15.03 -19.17 3.22
N GLY A 138 -15.35 -19.33 1.92
CA GLY A 138 -15.70 -18.25 0.98
C GLY A 138 -14.49 -17.43 0.53
N SER A 139 -14.14 -17.51 -0.76
CA SER A 139 -13.08 -16.68 -1.33
C SER A 139 -13.41 -15.20 -1.09
N ILE A 140 -12.64 -14.52 -0.24
CA ILE A 140 -12.65 -13.06 -0.20
C ILE A 140 -12.38 -12.58 -1.62
N LEU A 141 -13.37 -11.96 -2.27
CA LEU A 141 -13.27 -11.52 -3.66
C LEU A 141 -12.36 -10.29 -3.80
N PHE A 142 -12.19 -9.51 -2.73
CA PHE A 142 -11.45 -8.26 -2.72
C PHE A 142 -10.38 -8.22 -1.62
N HIS A 143 -9.14 -7.91 -1.99
CA HIS A 143 -8.05 -7.68 -1.06
C HIS A 143 -7.70 -6.18 -1.08
N PRO A 144 -7.71 -5.50 0.09
CA PRO A 144 -7.33 -4.10 0.13
C PRO A 144 -5.85 -3.94 -0.20
N PHE A 145 -5.53 -2.87 -0.93
CA PHE A 145 -4.18 -2.48 -1.33
C PHE A 145 -3.98 -0.99 -1.07
N GLY A 146 -2.72 -0.55 -1.01
CA GLY A 146 -2.40 0.85 -0.71
C GLY A 146 -2.70 1.23 0.74
N ASN A 147 -2.73 2.55 0.99
CA ASN A 147 -2.96 3.09 2.33
C ASN A 147 -4.43 3.45 2.52
N TYR A 148 -4.98 3.19 3.69
CA TYR A 148 -6.35 3.57 4.07
C TYR A 148 -6.30 4.61 5.17
N PHE A 149 -6.98 5.74 4.94
CA PHE A 149 -7.27 6.76 5.93
C PHE A 149 -8.71 6.59 6.39
N PHE A 150 -8.89 6.04 7.59
CA PHE A 150 -10.17 6.01 8.28
C PHE A 150 -10.44 7.38 8.87
N VAL A 151 -11.56 8.02 8.50
CA VAL A 151 -11.90 9.38 8.92
C VAL A 151 -13.17 9.39 9.79
N SER A 152 -13.14 10.20 10.84
CA SER A 152 -14.23 10.37 11.81
C SER A 152 -14.36 11.84 12.22
N GLU A 153 -15.36 12.12 13.06
CA GLU A 153 -15.57 13.46 13.64
C GLU A 153 -14.40 13.99 14.48
N GLU A 154 -13.58 13.07 14.99
CA GLU A 154 -12.51 13.26 15.95
C GLU A 154 -11.12 13.21 15.31
N GLY A 155 -11.02 12.88 14.01
CA GLY A 155 -9.77 12.90 13.28
C GLY A 155 -9.68 11.82 12.20
N ALA A 156 -8.45 11.34 11.97
CA ALA A 156 -8.18 10.29 11.01
C ALA A 156 -7.04 9.36 11.44
N VAL A 157 -7.10 8.10 11.01
CA VAL A 157 -6.05 7.10 11.24
C VAL A 157 -5.65 6.45 9.92
N CYS A 158 -4.34 6.40 9.65
CA CYS A 158 -3.76 5.79 8.46
C CYS A 158 -3.27 4.36 8.74
N MET A 159 -3.53 3.43 7.82
CA MET A 159 -3.15 2.03 7.91
C MET A 159 -2.76 1.47 6.53
N ASP A 160 -1.80 0.56 6.50
CA ASP A 160 -1.25 -0.04 5.27
C ASP A 160 -1.33 -1.58 5.23
N SER A 161 -1.55 -2.23 6.38
CA SER A 161 -1.66 -3.69 6.48
C SER A 161 -3.06 -4.18 6.07
N PRO A 162 -3.19 -5.03 5.02
CA PRO A 162 -4.49 -5.51 4.56
C PRO A 162 -5.34 -6.16 5.64
N PHE A 163 -4.72 -6.99 6.50
CA PHE A 163 -5.41 -7.66 7.61
C PHE A 163 -6.01 -6.65 8.60
N ILE A 164 -5.26 -5.60 8.90
CA ILE A 164 -5.64 -4.56 9.85
C ILE A 164 -6.73 -3.68 9.27
N ILE A 165 -6.62 -3.36 7.97
CA ILE A 165 -7.63 -2.63 7.22
C ILE A 165 -8.97 -3.39 7.26
N ILE A 166 -8.99 -4.69 6.96
CA ILE A 166 -10.22 -5.50 7.00
C ILE A 166 -10.81 -5.55 8.42
N THR A 167 -9.94 -5.76 9.42
CA THR A 167 -10.35 -5.77 10.82
C THR A 167 -10.96 -4.43 11.25
N MET A 168 -10.37 -3.31 10.83
CA MET A 168 -10.88 -1.97 11.15
C MET A 168 -12.14 -1.62 10.37
N MET A 169 -12.25 -2.01 9.10
CA MET A 169 -13.48 -1.90 8.32
C MET A 169 -14.67 -2.52 9.06
N ARG A 170 -14.46 -3.70 9.66
CA ARG A 170 -15.45 -4.40 10.48
C ARG A 170 -15.74 -3.66 11.79
N LEU A 171 -14.71 -3.39 12.59
CA LEU A 171 -14.88 -2.82 13.93
C LEU A 171 -15.57 -1.46 13.86
N LEU A 172 -15.15 -0.60 12.93
CA LEU A 172 -15.73 0.73 12.76
C LEU A 172 -17.17 0.64 12.23
N LEU A 173 -17.47 -0.23 11.26
CA LEU A 173 -18.85 -0.38 10.78
C LEU A 173 -19.79 -0.89 11.89
N SER A 174 -19.30 -1.80 12.75
CA SER A 174 -20.08 -2.41 13.83
C SER A 174 -20.55 -1.41 14.90
N THR A 175 -19.90 -0.25 15.01
CA THR A 175 -20.30 0.82 15.94
C THR A 175 -21.39 1.74 15.39
N SER A 176 -21.75 1.59 14.11
CA SER A 176 -22.78 2.38 13.43
C SER A 176 -24.19 1.80 13.57
N SER A 177 -25.18 2.60 13.20
CA SER A 177 -26.53 2.13 12.91
C SER A 177 -26.68 1.86 11.40
N PRO A 178 -27.64 1.02 10.96
CA PRO A 178 -27.88 0.78 9.53
C PRO A 178 -28.10 2.07 8.72
N SER A 179 -28.96 2.98 9.21
CA SER A 179 -29.19 4.28 8.57
C SER A 179 -27.94 5.16 8.60
N GLY A 180 -27.26 5.21 9.76
CA GLY A 180 -26.01 5.97 9.90
C GLY A 180 -24.96 5.53 8.88
N SER A 181 -24.80 4.23 8.65
CA SER A 181 -23.82 3.70 7.69
C SER A 181 -24.08 4.07 6.22
N ILE A 182 -25.35 4.32 5.87
CA ILE A 182 -25.75 4.75 4.54
C ILE A 182 -25.58 6.26 4.38
N GLU A 183 -25.94 7.02 5.41
CA GLU A 183 -25.82 8.48 5.43
C GLU A 183 -24.36 8.95 5.51
N ASP A 184 -23.49 8.18 6.17
CA ASP A 184 -22.06 8.48 6.34
C ASP A 184 -21.32 8.64 5.01
N HIS A 185 -21.79 7.93 3.97
CA HIS A 185 -21.27 8.06 2.61
C HIS A 185 -21.41 9.48 2.04
N LEU A 186 -22.33 10.28 2.56
CA LEU A 186 -22.58 11.65 2.11
C LEU A 186 -21.70 12.69 2.84
N LYS A 187 -20.94 12.28 3.86
CA LYS A 187 -20.25 13.20 4.79
C LYS A 187 -18.80 13.49 4.45
N TYR A 188 -18.23 12.90 3.39
CA TYR A 188 -16.81 13.10 3.07
C TYR A 188 -16.42 14.56 2.87
N GLY A 189 -17.31 15.40 2.33
CA GLY A 189 -17.07 16.84 2.21
C GLY A 189 -16.85 17.50 3.58
N GLU A 190 -17.65 17.14 4.59
CA GLU A 190 -17.52 17.63 5.96
C GLU A 190 -16.20 17.18 6.59
N TYR A 191 -15.84 15.91 6.41
CA TYR A 191 -14.61 15.34 6.94
C TYR A 191 -13.36 15.96 6.35
N VAL A 192 -13.31 16.12 5.02
CA VAL A 192 -12.16 16.76 4.34
C VAL A 192 -12.04 18.22 4.77
N ASN A 193 -13.15 18.96 4.86
CA ASN A 193 -13.14 20.35 5.30
C ASN A 193 -12.63 20.49 6.74
N ARG A 194 -13.09 19.64 7.66
CA ARG A 194 -12.62 19.67 9.05
C ARG A 194 -11.15 19.29 9.16
N LEU A 195 -10.72 18.19 8.54
CA LEU A 195 -9.31 17.76 8.58
C LEU A 195 -8.39 18.86 8.03
N SER A 196 -8.80 19.53 6.95
CA SER A 196 -8.08 20.68 6.40
C SER A 196 -7.97 21.82 7.41
N LEU A 197 -9.06 22.13 8.11
CA LEU A 197 -9.10 23.17 9.14
C LEU A 197 -8.23 22.82 10.37
N GLU A 198 -8.24 21.56 10.80
CA GLU A 198 -7.43 21.08 11.93
C GLU A 198 -5.93 21.12 11.62
N MET A 199 -5.54 20.75 10.40
CA MET A 199 -4.15 20.87 9.93
C MET A 199 -3.68 22.33 9.92
N LEU A 200 -4.53 23.26 9.47
CA LEU A 200 -4.20 24.69 9.44
C LEU A 200 -4.08 25.29 10.85
N ASN A 201 -4.90 24.83 11.78
CA ASN A 201 -4.99 25.41 13.12
C ASN A 201 -3.98 24.83 14.12
N GLN A 202 -3.08 23.92 13.71
CA GLN A 202 -2.10 23.24 14.59
C GLN A 202 -2.70 22.87 15.95
N LYS A 203 -3.86 22.21 15.94
CA LYS A 203 -4.54 21.85 17.19
C LYS A 203 -3.66 20.86 17.97
N ASN A 204 -3.10 21.30 19.08
CA ASN A 204 -2.58 20.40 20.11
C ASN A 204 -3.79 19.67 20.70
N SER A 205 -3.97 18.40 20.37
CA SER A 205 -5.00 17.56 20.99
C SER A 205 -4.75 17.52 22.50
N LEU A 206 -5.74 17.97 23.27
CA LEU A 206 -5.75 17.90 24.72
C LEU A 206 -5.84 16.43 25.14
N MET A 207 -4.70 15.79 25.29
CA MET A 207 -4.64 14.43 25.82
C MET A 207 -4.95 14.52 27.32
N SER A 208 -6.05 13.89 27.75
CA SER A 208 -6.56 13.99 29.13
C SER A 208 -5.57 13.47 30.18
N ASN A 209 -4.63 12.60 29.78
CA ASN A 209 -3.65 11.95 30.65
C ASN A 209 -2.26 12.09 30.05
N ILE A 210 -1.23 12.17 30.90
CA ILE A 210 0.18 12.09 30.49
C ILE A 210 0.47 10.62 30.15
N PRO A 211 0.72 10.27 28.88
CA PRO A 211 1.00 8.89 28.50
C PRO A 211 2.38 8.48 29.01
N ASN A 212 2.58 7.20 29.32
CA ASN A 212 3.88 6.74 29.83
C ASN A 212 4.95 6.70 28.72
N SER A 213 4.54 6.76 27.45
CA SER A 213 5.44 6.83 26.29
C SER A 213 4.78 7.54 25.10
N SER A 214 5.59 7.99 24.14
CA SER A 214 5.10 8.51 22.85
C SER A 214 4.29 7.47 22.06
N TYR A 215 4.56 6.19 22.27
CA TYR A 215 3.80 5.10 21.68
C TYR A 215 2.39 4.99 22.26
N GLU A 216 2.27 4.99 23.59
CA GLU A 216 0.95 5.00 24.24
C GLU A 216 0.15 6.24 23.87
N ALA A 217 0.82 7.40 23.77
CA ALA A 217 0.23 8.63 23.26
C ALA A 217 -0.38 8.46 21.86
N ALA A 218 0.42 7.93 20.92
CA ALA A 218 -0.02 7.72 19.54
C ALA A 218 -1.15 6.68 19.44
N LEU A 219 -1.11 5.62 20.25
CA LEU A 219 -2.15 4.60 20.29
C LEU A 219 -3.48 5.17 20.82
N GLU A 220 -3.45 5.94 21.91
CA GLU A 220 -4.66 6.59 22.43
C GLU A 220 -5.22 7.61 21.44
N LEU A 221 -4.35 8.40 20.78
CA LEU A 221 -4.77 9.32 19.72
C LEU A 221 -5.42 8.58 18.54
N ALA A 222 -4.86 7.45 18.11
CA ALA A 222 -5.45 6.66 17.04
C ALA A 222 -6.85 6.11 17.43
N ILE A 223 -7.02 5.65 18.67
CA ILE A 223 -8.33 5.20 19.18
C ILE A 223 -9.33 6.36 19.26
N GLN A 224 -8.87 7.53 19.71
CA GLN A 224 -9.68 8.74 19.77
C GLN A 224 -10.11 9.20 18.37
N SER A 225 -9.19 9.30 17.42
CA SER A 225 -9.46 9.64 16.02
C SER A 225 -10.28 8.60 15.27
N SER A 226 -10.45 7.41 15.84
CA SER A 226 -11.36 6.38 15.32
C SER A 226 -12.76 6.46 15.93
N CYS A 227 -13.06 7.44 16.81
CA CYS A 227 -14.31 7.55 17.57
C CYS A 227 -14.65 6.31 18.42
N LEU A 228 -13.65 5.52 18.82
CA LEU A 228 -13.89 4.25 19.51
C LEU A 228 -13.98 4.39 21.03
N VAL A 229 -13.50 5.49 21.63
CA VAL A 229 -13.27 5.64 23.09
C VAL A 229 -14.43 5.15 23.97
N ASP A 230 -15.69 5.39 23.57
CA ASP A 230 -16.88 5.04 24.36
C ASP A 230 -17.49 3.66 24.00
N LYS A 231 -16.84 2.88 23.14
CA LYS A 231 -17.34 1.60 22.59
C LYS A 231 -16.51 0.42 23.08
N GLU A 232 -16.72 0.01 24.32
CA GLU A 232 -15.89 -1.00 25.01
C GLU A 232 -15.74 -2.33 24.22
N SER A 233 -16.78 -2.78 23.51
CA SER A 233 -16.74 -3.97 22.66
C SER A 233 -15.81 -3.86 21.45
N ALA A 234 -15.52 -2.65 20.96
CA ALA A 234 -14.70 -2.38 19.78
C ALA A 234 -13.31 -1.82 20.13
N VAL A 235 -13.16 -1.13 21.28
CA VAL A 235 -11.89 -0.52 21.71
C VAL A 235 -10.80 -1.55 21.92
N ILE A 236 -11.08 -2.64 22.64
CA ILE A 236 -10.06 -3.65 22.98
C ILE A 236 -9.54 -4.32 21.70
N PRO A 237 -10.40 -4.87 20.81
CA PRO A 237 -9.94 -5.43 19.55
C PRO A 237 -9.21 -4.42 18.65
N ALA A 238 -9.66 -3.15 18.63
CA ALA A 238 -8.99 -2.11 17.86
C ALA A 238 -7.59 -1.80 18.42
N LYS A 239 -7.43 -1.71 19.75
CA LYS A 239 -6.12 -1.52 20.39
C LYS A 239 -5.17 -2.68 20.09
N GLU A 240 -5.66 -3.92 20.11
CA GLU A 240 -4.88 -5.10 19.75
C GLU A 240 -4.48 -5.09 18.26
N CYS A 241 -5.42 -4.73 17.38
CA CYS A 241 -5.18 -4.61 15.95
C CYS A 241 -4.11 -3.53 15.65
N LEU A 242 -4.20 -2.35 16.28
CA LEU A 242 -3.19 -1.29 16.15
C LEU A 242 -1.82 -1.68 16.72
N LYS A 243 -1.80 -2.48 17.80
CA LYS A 243 -0.56 -3.06 18.33
C LYS A 243 0.09 -4.02 17.32
N LEU A 244 -0.71 -4.80 16.60
CA LEU A 244 -0.24 -5.67 15.51
C LEU A 244 0.21 -4.87 14.28
N ALA A 245 -0.35 -3.68 14.06
CA ALA A 245 0.08 -2.75 13.00
C ALA A 245 1.49 -2.22 13.22
N ARG A 246 2.01 -2.35 14.44
CA ARG A 246 3.34 -1.89 14.78
C ARG A 246 4.38 -2.64 13.95
N ARG A 247 5.02 -1.92 13.04
CA ARG A 247 6.27 -2.38 12.42
C ARG A 247 7.31 -2.63 13.51
N MET A 248 7.75 -3.88 13.64
CA MET A 248 8.85 -4.28 14.51
C MET A 248 10.16 -3.98 13.79
N GLY A 249 10.75 -2.79 14.01
CA GLY A 249 12.06 -2.46 13.43
C GLY A 249 12.21 -0.99 13.04
N PRO A 250 13.33 -0.63 12.39
CA PRO A 250 13.55 0.72 11.86
C PRO A 250 12.53 1.07 10.77
N SER A 251 12.28 2.36 10.57
CA SER A 251 11.41 2.83 9.49
C SER A 251 12.02 2.52 8.11
N PRO A 252 11.22 2.45 7.04
CA PRO A 252 11.72 2.26 5.68
C PRO A 252 12.80 3.26 5.27
N ALA A 253 12.66 4.52 5.66
CA ALA A 253 13.66 5.54 5.41
C ALA A 253 15.00 5.25 6.13
N LEU A 254 14.94 4.79 7.39
CA LEU A 254 16.13 4.41 8.15
C LEU A 254 16.78 3.15 7.58
N ASN A 255 15.99 2.17 7.16
CA ASN A 255 16.45 0.97 6.47
C ASN A 255 17.15 1.32 5.16
N ALA A 256 16.56 2.18 4.32
CA ALA A 256 17.18 2.64 3.09
C ALA A 256 18.50 3.39 3.34
N ALA A 257 18.57 4.22 4.38
CA ALA A 257 19.81 4.90 4.77
C ALA A 257 20.88 3.91 5.26
N SER A 258 20.50 2.91 6.06
CA SER A 258 21.38 1.83 6.52
C SER A 258 21.90 1.00 5.34
N LEU A 259 21.04 0.69 4.37
CA LEU A 259 21.40 0.01 3.14
C LEU A 259 22.34 0.86 2.28
N ALA A 260 22.14 2.17 2.17
CA ALA A 260 23.06 3.04 1.45
C ALA A 260 24.47 3.04 2.09
N ASN A 261 24.54 3.06 3.42
CA ASN A 261 25.81 2.90 4.15
C ASN A 261 26.45 1.53 3.87
N SER A 262 25.64 0.47 3.86
CA SER A 262 26.12 -0.89 3.55
C SER A 262 26.57 -1.02 2.09
N LEU A 263 25.87 -0.38 1.16
CA LEU A 263 26.20 -0.34 -0.27
C LEU A 263 27.61 0.23 -0.48
N SER A 264 27.95 1.33 0.21
CA SER A 264 29.28 1.93 0.13
C SER A 264 30.41 0.96 0.53
N LYS A 265 30.14 0.01 1.44
CA LYS A 265 31.11 -1.00 1.88
C LYS A 265 31.25 -2.16 0.89
N VAL A 266 30.25 -2.40 0.04
CA VAL A 266 30.29 -3.48 -0.96
C VAL A 266 30.74 -3.02 -2.35
N VAL A 267 30.67 -1.73 -2.67
CA VAL A 267 31.22 -1.15 -3.92
C VAL A 267 32.67 -1.59 -4.21
N PRO A 268 33.60 -1.67 -3.23
CA PRO A 268 34.95 -2.18 -3.47
C PRO A 268 35.00 -3.64 -3.97
N TYR A 269 34.01 -4.46 -3.65
CA TYR A 269 33.90 -5.83 -4.16
C TYR A 269 33.47 -5.84 -5.63
N THR A 270 32.51 -5.01 -6.02
CA THR A 270 32.12 -4.83 -7.43
C THR A 270 33.31 -4.38 -8.28
N ASN A 271 34.13 -3.46 -7.75
CA ASN A 271 35.35 -3.03 -8.43
C ASN A 271 36.33 -4.19 -8.61
N GLN A 272 36.51 -5.07 -7.61
CA GLN A 272 37.38 -6.25 -7.76
C GLN A 272 36.93 -7.19 -8.89
N ILE A 273 35.63 -7.41 -9.06
CA ILE A 273 35.11 -8.19 -10.19
C ILE A 273 35.39 -7.50 -11.52
N LYS A 274 35.20 -6.17 -11.59
CA LYS A 274 35.51 -5.38 -12.78
C LYS A 274 37.00 -5.45 -13.15
N TRP A 275 37.89 -5.37 -12.17
CA TRP A 275 39.34 -5.54 -12.37
C TRP A 275 39.68 -6.95 -12.86
N TYR A 276 39.08 -7.97 -12.26
CA TYR A 276 39.24 -9.36 -12.72
C TYR A 276 38.80 -9.51 -14.18
N LYS A 277 37.65 -8.92 -14.54
CA LYS A 277 37.17 -8.92 -15.92
C LYS A 277 38.18 -8.31 -16.89
N SER A 278 38.64 -7.08 -16.63
CA SER A 278 39.64 -6.41 -17.48
C SER A 278 40.91 -7.25 -17.63
N TRP A 279 41.40 -7.79 -16.52
CA TRP A 279 42.59 -8.62 -16.51
C TRP A 279 42.43 -9.88 -17.38
N CYS A 280 41.29 -10.56 -17.31
CA CYS A 280 40.99 -11.71 -18.15
C CYS A 280 40.84 -11.34 -19.63
N ASP A 281 40.23 -10.20 -19.93
CA ASP A 281 40.06 -9.71 -21.31
C ASP A 281 41.41 -9.36 -21.97
N GLU A 282 42.42 -9.00 -21.17
CA GLU A 282 43.78 -8.68 -21.61
C GLU A 282 44.69 -9.92 -21.76
N GLN A 283 44.23 -11.13 -21.40
CA GLN A 283 45.04 -12.35 -21.56
C GLN A 283 45.10 -12.83 -23.01
N ASP A 284 46.26 -13.35 -23.41
CA ASP A 284 46.51 -13.87 -24.76
C ASP A 284 45.63 -15.08 -25.13
N ASP A 285 45.14 -15.81 -24.14
CA ASP A 285 44.31 -17.00 -24.33
C ASP A 285 42.87 -16.68 -24.76
N LYS A 286 42.47 -15.40 -24.71
CA LYS A 286 41.16 -14.87 -25.12
C LYS A 286 39.96 -15.61 -24.52
N LYS A 287 40.14 -16.31 -23.38
CA LYS A 287 39.05 -17.03 -22.71
C LYS A 287 38.02 -16.06 -22.13
N GLY A 288 38.46 -14.87 -21.70
CA GLY A 288 37.63 -13.93 -20.98
C GLY A 288 37.22 -14.45 -19.59
N TYR A 289 36.66 -13.56 -18.78
CA TYR A 289 36.51 -13.83 -17.34
C TYR A 289 35.52 -14.94 -16.97
N TYR A 290 34.52 -15.22 -17.80
CA TYR A 290 33.59 -16.33 -17.59
C TYR A 290 34.30 -17.69 -17.70
N ASP A 291 34.96 -17.95 -18.84
CA ASP A 291 35.62 -19.23 -19.08
C ASP A 291 36.87 -19.37 -18.22
N SER A 292 37.63 -18.30 -17.96
CA SER A 292 38.73 -18.31 -16.99
C SER A 292 38.22 -18.79 -15.62
N PHE A 293 37.17 -18.18 -15.08
CA PHE A 293 36.63 -18.55 -13.77
C PHE A 293 36.07 -19.98 -13.73
N LYS A 294 35.35 -20.38 -14.78
CA LYS A 294 34.76 -21.72 -14.90
C LYS A 294 35.81 -22.82 -14.92
N THR A 295 36.96 -22.58 -15.56
CA THR A 295 37.98 -23.60 -15.85
C THR A 295 39.09 -23.62 -14.81
N GLU A 296 39.46 -22.45 -14.25
CA GLU A 296 40.68 -22.27 -13.43
C GLU A 296 40.40 -22.06 -11.93
N GLY A 297 39.14 -22.26 -11.50
CA GLY A 297 38.60 -21.96 -10.17
C GLY A 297 39.28 -22.58 -8.92
N ALA A 298 40.43 -23.25 -9.06
CA ALA A 298 41.29 -23.70 -7.98
C ALA A 298 42.48 -22.75 -7.71
N CYS A 299 42.73 -21.77 -8.57
CA CYS A 299 43.80 -20.80 -8.32
C CYS A 299 43.41 -19.82 -7.20
N LYS A 300 44.39 -19.32 -6.44
CA LYS A 300 44.15 -18.41 -5.30
C LYS A 300 43.36 -17.14 -5.69
N ARG A 301 43.51 -16.70 -6.94
CA ARG A 301 42.81 -15.52 -7.48
C ARG A 301 41.33 -15.80 -7.67
N ASP A 302 40.99 -16.90 -8.33
CA ASP A 302 39.59 -17.25 -8.61
C ASP A 302 38.84 -17.61 -7.33
N MET A 303 39.51 -18.23 -6.35
CA MET A 303 38.93 -18.42 -5.03
C MET A 303 38.56 -17.07 -4.35
N LYS A 304 39.41 -16.04 -4.50
CA LYS A 304 39.12 -14.69 -3.99
C LYS A 304 37.97 -14.03 -4.74
N VAL A 305 37.88 -14.22 -6.06
CA VAL A 305 36.75 -13.75 -6.88
C VAL A 305 35.46 -14.43 -6.43
N ASN A 306 35.46 -15.74 -6.21
CA ASN A 306 34.29 -16.49 -5.74
C ASN A 306 33.79 -15.98 -4.37
N ILE A 307 34.72 -15.77 -3.41
CA ILE A 307 34.39 -15.17 -2.10
C ILE A 307 33.78 -13.76 -2.28
N THR A 308 34.25 -13.01 -3.27
CA THR A 308 33.76 -11.67 -3.58
C THR A 308 32.33 -11.74 -4.15
N CYS A 309 32.04 -12.67 -5.07
CA CYS A 309 30.68 -12.92 -5.57
C CYS A 309 29.72 -13.29 -4.44
N TYR A 310 30.11 -14.20 -3.53
CA TYR A 310 29.29 -14.58 -2.38
C TYR A 310 28.94 -13.39 -1.48
N LYS A 311 29.91 -12.49 -1.22
CA LYS A 311 29.66 -11.28 -0.42
C LYS A 311 28.69 -10.32 -1.11
N LEU A 312 28.79 -10.18 -2.43
CA LEU A 312 27.86 -9.36 -3.22
C LEU A 312 26.46 -9.98 -3.22
N ALA A 313 26.35 -11.29 -3.47
CA ALA A 313 25.08 -12.02 -3.45
C ALA A 313 24.39 -11.91 -2.09
N ARG A 314 25.12 -12.08 -0.98
CA ARG A 314 24.57 -11.90 0.37
C ARG A 314 23.99 -10.51 0.60
N PHE A 315 24.66 -9.45 0.10
CA PHE A 315 24.15 -8.09 0.20
C PHE A 315 22.86 -7.92 -0.60
N TRP A 316 22.85 -8.34 -1.86
CA TRP A 316 21.67 -8.18 -2.73
C TRP A 316 20.48 -9.03 -2.29
N ASN A 317 20.70 -10.26 -1.80
CA ASN A 317 19.65 -11.09 -1.21
C ASN A 317 19.00 -10.40 -0.01
N ASN A 318 19.77 -9.71 0.83
CA ASN A 318 19.21 -8.93 1.92
C ASN A 318 18.40 -7.73 1.42
N VAL A 319 18.83 -7.07 0.33
CA VAL A 319 18.03 -5.99 -0.29
C VAL A 319 16.70 -6.53 -0.82
N ILE A 320 16.72 -7.68 -1.49
CA ILE A 320 15.52 -8.34 -2.03
C ILE A 320 14.56 -8.75 -0.90
N ASP A 321 15.07 -9.40 0.15
CA ASP A 321 14.26 -9.81 1.31
C ASP A 321 13.56 -8.60 1.98
N MET A 322 14.26 -7.46 2.10
CA MET A 322 13.66 -6.23 2.63
C MET A 322 12.63 -5.59 1.68
N LEU A 323 12.84 -5.70 0.36
CA LEU A 323 11.85 -5.25 -0.64
C LEU A 323 10.58 -6.11 -0.56
N GLU A 324 10.71 -7.44 -0.55
CA GLU A 324 9.59 -8.37 -0.48
C GLU A 324 8.77 -8.22 0.81
N LYS A 325 9.42 -7.81 1.91
CA LYS A 325 8.76 -7.53 3.21
C LYS A 325 8.20 -6.12 3.35
N ASN A 326 8.25 -5.27 2.31
CA ASN A 326 7.85 -3.86 2.37
C ASN A 326 8.56 -3.05 3.47
N GLU A 327 9.82 -3.41 3.75
CA GLU A 327 10.68 -2.75 4.74
C GLU A 327 11.49 -1.58 4.15
N LEU A 328 11.35 -1.32 2.85
CA LEU A 328 11.99 -0.21 2.14
C LEU A 328 10.97 0.79 1.59
N PRO A 329 11.41 2.03 1.27
CA PRO A 329 10.54 3.01 0.64
C PRO A 329 9.96 2.48 -0.67
N HIS A 330 8.73 2.86 -0.97
CA HIS A 330 8.01 2.39 -2.16
C HIS A 330 8.73 2.71 -3.48
N ASP A 331 9.46 3.83 -3.54
CA ASP A 331 10.21 4.26 -4.72
C ASP A 331 11.64 3.69 -4.76
N PHE A 332 12.01 2.81 -3.83
CA PHE A 332 13.40 2.39 -3.63
C PHE A 332 14.02 1.74 -4.87
N ASP A 333 13.26 0.86 -5.54
CA ASP A 333 13.65 0.15 -6.75
C ASP A 333 13.69 1.05 -8.00
N GLN A 334 13.03 2.20 -7.97
CA GLN A 334 13.02 3.20 -9.04
C GLN A 334 14.16 4.22 -8.91
N ARG A 335 14.80 4.32 -7.74
CA ARG A 335 15.89 5.27 -7.51
C ARG A 335 17.12 4.90 -8.34
N ALA A 336 17.59 5.84 -9.14
CA ALA A 336 18.69 5.64 -10.10
C ALA A 336 19.96 5.02 -9.49
N ASN A 337 20.31 5.33 -8.24
CA ASN A 337 21.47 4.74 -7.57
C ASN A 337 21.31 3.23 -7.35
N TRP A 338 20.12 2.76 -6.98
CA TRP A 338 19.81 1.35 -6.75
C TRP A 338 19.67 0.60 -8.06
N VAL A 339 18.96 1.18 -9.04
CA VAL A 339 18.83 0.63 -10.41
C VAL A 339 20.20 0.43 -11.04
N ASN A 340 21.07 1.44 -10.99
CA ASN A 340 22.39 1.34 -11.59
C ASN A 340 23.25 0.30 -10.85
N ALA A 341 23.25 0.33 -9.51
CA ALA A 341 24.05 -0.60 -8.72
C ALA A 341 23.62 -2.06 -8.93
N SER A 342 22.32 -2.34 -8.99
CA SER A 342 21.79 -3.70 -9.22
C SER A 342 22.09 -4.17 -10.64
N GLN A 343 21.97 -3.28 -11.63
CA GLN A 343 22.31 -3.59 -13.01
C GLN A 343 23.81 -3.88 -13.18
N PHE A 344 24.69 -3.11 -12.53
CA PHE A 344 26.13 -3.40 -12.53
C PHE A 344 26.46 -4.72 -11.86
N TYR A 345 25.83 -5.02 -10.72
CA TYR A 345 26.00 -6.32 -10.06
C TYR A 345 25.57 -7.46 -10.97
N LYS A 346 24.37 -7.37 -11.56
CA LYS A 346 23.84 -8.37 -12.50
C LYS A 346 24.81 -8.62 -13.65
N LEU A 347 25.22 -7.58 -14.36
CA LEU A 347 26.09 -7.71 -15.54
C LEU A 347 27.50 -8.24 -15.22
N LEU A 348 28.01 -8.04 -14.00
CA LEU A 348 29.35 -8.47 -13.61
C LEU A 348 29.37 -9.83 -12.92
N SER A 349 28.47 -10.05 -11.96
CA SER A 349 28.50 -11.21 -11.07
C SER A 349 27.65 -12.37 -11.58
N GLU A 350 26.51 -12.13 -12.23
CA GLU A 350 25.63 -13.20 -12.72
C GLU A 350 26.35 -14.18 -13.64
N PRO A 351 27.23 -13.76 -14.58
CA PRO A 351 27.98 -14.71 -15.40
C PRO A 351 28.92 -15.60 -14.57
N LEU A 352 29.47 -15.11 -13.47
CA LEU A 352 30.33 -15.90 -12.59
C LEU A 352 29.52 -16.87 -11.73
N ASP A 353 28.33 -16.47 -11.28
CA ASP A 353 27.40 -17.36 -10.58
C ASP A 353 26.93 -18.50 -11.50
N ILE A 354 26.66 -18.19 -12.78
CA ILE A 354 26.37 -19.19 -13.82
C ILE A 354 27.59 -20.10 -14.05
N ALA A 355 28.80 -19.53 -14.17
CA ALA A 355 30.02 -20.31 -14.32
C ALA A 355 30.20 -21.30 -13.16
N GLU A 356 29.94 -20.87 -11.91
CA GLU A 356 29.97 -21.72 -10.73
C GLU A 356 28.92 -22.83 -10.77
N TYR A 357 27.68 -22.51 -11.17
CA TYR A 357 26.60 -23.48 -11.31
C TYR A 357 26.95 -24.62 -12.29
N TYR A 358 27.55 -24.28 -13.43
CA TYR A 358 28.01 -25.29 -14.38
C TYR A 358 29.25 -26.04 -13.90
N ARG A 359 30.22 -25.32 -13.31
CA ARG A 359 31.48 -25.89 -12.79
C ARG A 359 31.23 -26.91 -11.69
N SER A 360 30.29 -26.64 -10.80
CA SER A 360 29.89 -27.53 -9.69
C SER A 360 29.00 -28.69 -10.13
N GLY A 361 28.58 -28.74 -11.41
CA GLY A 361 27.73 -29.81 -11.93
C GLY A 361 26.25 -29.71 -11.56
N MET A 362 25.82 -28.60 -10.94
CA MET A 362 24.44 -28.43 -10.45
C MET A 362 23.38 -28.50 -11.56
N HIS A 363 23.70 -28.07 -12.78
CA HIS A 363 22.84 -28.24 -13.97
C HIS A 363 22.44 -29.70 -14.23
N ARG A 364 23.26 -30.69 -13.81
CA ARG A 364 22.93 -32.11 -13.98
C ARG A 364 21.94 -32.63 -12.93
N ILE A 365 21.78 -31.88 -11.83
CA ILE A 365 20.95 -32.26 -10.68
C ILE A 365 19.62 -31.49 -10.72
N ASN A 366 19.68 -30.18 -10.97
CA ASN A 366 18.55 -29.27 -10.79
C ASN A 366 17.88 -28.78 -12.09
N GLY A 367 18.49 -29.05 -13.26
CA GLY A 367 18.07 -28.49 -14.54
C GLY A 367 18.97 -27.35 -15.00
#